data_AF-A0A376RSH8-F1
#
_entry.id   AF-A0A376RSH8-F1
#
_cell.length_a   1.000
_cell.length_b   1.000
_cell.length_c   1.000
_cell.angle_alpha   90.00
_cell.angle_beta   90.00
_cell.angle_gamma   90.00
#
_symmetry.space_group_name_H-M   'P 1'
#
loop_
_entity.id
_entity.type
_entity.pdbx_description
1 polymer ?
#
loop_
_entity_poly.entity_id
_entity_poly.type
_entity_poly.pdbx_seq_one_letter_code
_entity_poly.pdbx_strand_id
1 'polypeptide(L)' 'MADPTSAVNINMGTLVGSYASVARMLDEVASVPGAEGVLLTFDDFLSGIETFGERIQPLMQCRAHLPALTQEVA' A
#
# COMPACT_ATOMS: atom_id res chain seq x y z
N MET A 1 15.41 -21.62 20.57
CA MET A 1 14.27 -22.43 20.08
C MET A 1 13.05 -21.53 20.11
N ALA A 2 12.40 -21.33 18.96
CA ALA A 2 11.26 -20.43 18.82
C ALA A 2 10.01 -21.02 19.51
N ASP A 3 9.28 -20.17 20.24
CA ASP A 3 7.99 -20.47 20.84
C ASP A 3 6.94 -20.72 19.73
N PRO A 4 6.23 -21.85 19.70
CA PRO A 4 5.18 -22.14 18.70
C PRO A 4 4.00 -21.16 18.75
N THR A 5 3.84 -20.39 19.83
CA THR A 5 2.86 -19.30 19.98
C THR A 5 3.31 -18.00 19.30
N SER A 6 4.56 -17.92 18.86
CA SER A 6 5.16 -16.78 18.16
C SER A 6 5.40 -17.11 16.69
N ALA A 7 4.34 -17.52 15.99
CA ALA A 7 4.35 -17.62 14.53
C ALA A 7 4.36 -16.22 13.91
N VAL A 8 5.45 -15.47 14.13
CA VAL A 8 5.71 -14.22 13.42
C VAL A 8 6.26 -14.61 12.06
N ASN A 9 5.44 -14.51 11.03
CA ASN A 9 5.91 -14.66 9.66
C ASN A 9 6.78 -13.44 9.29
N ILE A 10 8.09 -13.64 9.31
CA ILE A 10 9.10 -12.65 8.91
C ILE A 10 9.22 -12.50 7.38
N ASN A 11 8.51 -13.31 6.61
CA ASN A 11 8.44 -13.24 5.14
C ASN A 11 7.13 -12.57 4.71
N MET A 12 6.97 -11.31 5.10
CA MET A 12 5.83 -10.49 4.68
C MET A 12 5.79 -10.42 3.14
N GLY A 13 4.59 -10.42 2.57
CA GLY A 13 4.44 -10.09 1.16
C GLY A 13 4.91 -8.67 0.90
N THR A 14 6.03 -8.50 0.19
CA THR A 14 6.65 -7.19 -0.05
C THR A 14 6.48 -6.78 -1.51
N LEU A 15 5.91 -5.61 -1.72
CA LEU A 15 5.80 -4.98 -3.04
C LEU A 15 6.99 -4.05 -3.25
N VAL A 16 7.86 -4.34 -4.22
CA VAL A 16 9.07 -3.55 -4.50
C VAL A 16 9.06 -3.10 -5.95
N GLY A 17 9.18 -1.79 -6.19
CA GLY A 17 9.25 -1.24 -7.53
C GLY A 17 9.09 0.27 -7.56
N SER A 18 8.95 0.81 -8.77
CA SER A 18 8.57 2.22 -8.96
C SER A 18 7.18 2.51 -8.38
N TYR A 19 6.85 3.77 -8.14
CA TYR A 19 5.51 4.16 -7.68
C TYR A 19 4.39 3.63 -8.58
N ALA A 20 4.56 3.70 -9.90
CA ALA A 20 3.62 3.17 -10.88
C ALA A 20 3.54 1.64 -10.84
N SER A 21 4.67 0.96 -10.59
CA SER A 21 4.70 -0.50 -10.44
C SER A 21 3.91 -0.95 -9.21
N VAL A 22 4.10 -0.27 -8.08
CA VAL A 22 3.37 -0.57 -6.83
C VAL A 22 1.89 -0.27 -6.96
N ALA A 23 1.50 0.84 -7.61
CA ALA A 23 0.10 1.15 -7.90
C ALA A 23 -0.58 0.03 -8.69
N ARG A 24 0.06 -0.45 -9.77
CA ARG A 24 -0.44 -1.58 -10.57
C ARG A 24 -0.55 -2.87 -9.76
N MET A 25 0.45 -3.19 -8.94
CA MET A 25 0.41 -4.39 -8.08
C MET A 25 -0.74 -4.31 -7.06
N LEU A 26 -1.04 -3.14 -6.50
CA LEU A 26 -2.16 -2.95 -5.59
C LEU A 26 -3.52 -3.04 -6.30
N ASP A 27 -3.63 -2.58 -7.55
CA ASP A 27 -4.83 -2.80 -8.37
C ASP A 27 -5.03 -4.28 -8.69
N GLU A 28 -3.96 -5.04 -8.91
CA GLU A 28 -4.03 -6.51 -9.03
C GLU A 28 -4.53 -7.16 -7.74
N VAL A 29 -4.07 -6.71 -6.57
CA VAL A 29 -4.59 -7.19 -5.26
C VAL A 29 -6.08 -6.92 -5.12
N ALA A 30 -6.56 -5.73 -5.53
CA ALA A 30 -7.98 -5.37 -5.47
C ALA A 30 -8.86 -6.24 -6.39
N SER A 31 -8.29 -6.93 -7.38
CA SER A 31 -9.01 -7.86 -8.24
C SER A 31 -9.21 -9.26 -7.65
N VAL A 32 -8.55 -9.58 -6.53
CA VAL A 32 -8.63 -10.90 -5.89
C VAL A 32 -10.00 -11.10 -5.22
N PRO A 33 -10.74 -12.19 -5.52
CA PRO A 33 -12.03 -12.44 -4.90
C PRO A 33 -11.95 -12.48 -3.36
N GLY A 34 -12.77 -11.66 -2.70
CA GLY A 34 -12.81 -11.55 -1.23
C GLY A 34 -11.76 -10.60 -0.62
N ALA A 35 -10.90 -9.97 -1.42
CA ALA A 35 -10.02 -8.91 -0.95
C ALA A 35 -10.76 -7.56 -0.93
N GLU A 36 -10.98 -7.02 0.27
CA GLU A 36 -11.69 -5.74 0.44
C GLU A 36 -10.75 -4.56 0.80
N GLY A 37 -9.50 -4.87 1.13
CA GLY A 37 -8.52 -3.86 1.50
C GLY A 37 -7.15 -4.45 1.79
N VAL A 38 -6.20 -3.56 2.06
CA VAL A 38 -4.82 -3.91 2.41
C VAL A 38 -4.41 -3.16 3.67
N LEU A 39 -3.62 -3.81 4.52
CA LEU A 39 -2.89 -3.18 5.61
C LEU A 39 -1.43 -3.02 5.17
N LEU A 40 -0.96 -1.78 5.06
CA LEU A 40 0.37 -1.47 4.54
C LEU A 40 1.33 -1.11 5.67
N THR A 41 2.56 -1.56 5.52
CA THR A 41 3.73 -1.09 6.26
C THR A 41 4.74 -0.55 5.25
N PHE A 42 5.60 0.36 5.71
CA PHE A 42 6.64 0.95 4.89
C PHE A 42 7.99 0.78 5.59
N ASP A 43 9.06 0.77 4.81
CA ASP A 43 10.44 0.80 5.30
C ASP A 43 10.76 2.10 6.03
N ASP A 44 10.27 3.23 5.51
CA ASP A 44 10.14 4.51 6.22
C ASP A 44 8.67 4.96 6.18
N PHE A 45 8.04 4.99 7.35
CA PHE A 45 6.61 5.31 7.45
C PHE A 45 6.28 6.75 7.06
N LEU A 46 7.09 7.74 7.44
CA LEU A 46 6.72 9.14 7.23
C LEU A 46 6.81 9.49 5.75
N SER A 47 7.96 9.22 5.14
CA SER A 47 8.16 9.46 3.70
C SER A 47 7.36 8.47 2.84
N GLY A 48 7.16 7.24 3.31
CA GLY A 48 6.35 6.22 2.66
C GLY A 48 4.87 6.64 2.53
N ILE A 49 4.28 7.21 3.58
CA ILE A 49 2.89 7.70 3.54
C ILE A 49 2.76 8.88 2.57
N GLU A 50 3.70 9.83 2.60
CA GLU A 50 3.71 11.00 1.71
C GLU A 50 3.79 10.57 0.24
N THR A 51 4.81 9.76 -0.10
CA THR A 51 4.97 9.26 -1.47
C THR A 51 3.84 8.34 -1.90
N PHE A 52 3.25 7.56 -0.98
CA PHE A 52 2.06 6.77 -1.28
C PHE A 52 0.87 7.67 -1.66
N GLY A 53 0.59 8.70 -0.86
CA GLY A 53 -0.50 9.64 -1.11
C GLY A 53 -0.32 10.45 -2.39
N GLU A 54 0.89 10.92 -2.67
CA GLU A 54 1.14 11.84 -3.79
C GLU A 54 1.48 11.13 -5.11
N ARG A 55 2.10 9.94 -5.06
CA ARG A 55 2.74 9.32 -6.23
C ARG A 55 2.19 7.94 -6.58
N ILE A 56 1.69 7.19 -5.61
CA ILE A 56 1.15 5.83 -5.83
C ILE A 56 -0.37 5.87 -5.95
N GLN A 57 -1.06 6.36 -4.91
CA GLN A 57 -2.52 6.38 -4.81
C GLN A 57 -3.22 7.06 -5.99
N PRO A 58 -2.72 8.18 -6.57
CA PRO A 58 -3.37 8.81 -7.73
C PRO A 58 -3.35 7.96 -9.00
N LEU A 59 -2.48 6.93 -9.05
CA LEU A 59 -2.36 6.02 -10.19
C LEU A 59 -3.19 4.73 -10.01
N MET A 60 -3.77 4.50 -8.82
CA MET A 60 -4.52 3.30 -8.49
C MET A 60 -5.99 3.42 -8.93
N GLN A 61 -6.44 2.53 -9.82
CA GLN A 61 -7.84 2.48 -10.25
C GLN A 61 -8.78 2.18 -9.08
N CYS A 62 -8.38 1.30 -8.16
CA CYS A 62 -9.19 0.97 -6.97
C CYS A 62 -9.38 2.15 -6.00
N ARG A 63 -8.66 3.27 -6.19
CA ARG A 63 -8.78 4.51 -5.39
C ARG A 63 -9.30 5.70 -6.19
N ALA A 64 -9.74 5.51 -7.43
CA ALA A 64 -10.27 6.58 -8.30
C ALA A 64 -11.56 7.25 -7.76
N HIS A 65 -12.19 6.68 -6.72
CA HIS A 65 -13.35 7.26 -6.05
C HIS A 65 -12.99 8.42 -5.09
N LEU A 66 -11.71 8.62 -4.81
CA LEU A 66 -11.25 9.71 -3.94
C LEU A 66 -11.19 11.04 -4.70
N PRO A 67 -11.44 12.17 -4.03
CA PRO A 67 -11.14 13.47 -4.61
C PRO A 67 -9.64 13.60 -4.86
N ALA A 68 -9.26 14.36 -5.89
CA ALA A 68 -7.88 14.78 -6.06
C ALA A 68 -7.40 15.51 -4.79
N LEU A 69 -6.12 15.33 -4.42
CA LEU A 69 -5.51 15.99 -3.27
C LEU A 69 -5.78 17.50 -3.32
N THR A 70 -6.66 17.97 -2.44
CA THR A 70 -6.83 19.40 -2.18
C THR A 70 -5.75 19.76 -1.16
N GLN A 71 -4.79 20.62 -1.52
CA GLN A 71 -3.88 21.17 -0.52
C GLN A 71 -4.70 21.95 0.50
N GLU A 72 -4.72 21.51 1.77
CA GLU A 72 -5.20 22.36 2.86
C GLU A 72 -4.27 23.56 2.98
N VAL A 73 -4.83 24.75 2.85
CA VAL A 73 -4.13 26.02 3.04
C VAL A 73 -4.00 26.22 4.55
N ALA A 74 -2.76 26.16 5.05
CA ALA A 74 -2.40 26.63 6.39
C ALA A 74 -2.17 28.15 6.39
#